data_AF-A0AAN0NM30-F1
#
_entry.id   AF-A0AAN0NM30-F1
#
_cell.length_a   1.000
_cell.length_b   1.000
_cell.length_c   1.000
_cell.angle_alpha   90.00
_cell.angle_beta   90.00
_cell.angle_gamma   90.00
#
_symmetry.space_group_name_H-M   'P 1'
#
loop_
_entity.id
_entity.type
_entity.pdbx_description
1 polymer ?
#
loop_
_entity_poly.entity_id
_entity_poly.type
_entity_poly.pdbx_seq_one_letter_code
_entity_poly.pdbx_strand_id
1 'polypeptide(L)' 'MEQGPISADFFGANAKTVALPEYCAKLAAARGVHFLDAGKHIASSPVDGVHFDPAGHLALAQAVAARIKNL' A
#
# COMPACT_ATOMS: atom_id res chain seq x y z
N MET A 1 -2.23 -2.32 9.55
CA MET A 1 -3.35 -2.60 10.49
C MET A 1 -3.15 -1.79 11.76
N GLU A 2 -4.18 -1.62 12.58
CA GLU A 2 -4.08 -0.94 13.88
C GLU A 2 -3.38 -1.85 14.90
N GLN A 3 -2.05 -1.92 14.82
CA GLN A 3 -1.21 -2.82 15.62
C GLN A 3 -0.01 -2.07 16.20
N GLY A 4 0.65 -2.63 17.20
CA GLY A 4 1.89 -2.07 17.75
C GLY A 4 1.73 -0.76 18.53
N PRO A 5 2.86 -0.07 18.82
CA PRO A 5 2.93 1.05 19.77
C PRO A 5 2.11 2.28 19.39
N ILE A 6 1.80 2.46 18.09
CA ILE A 6 1.09 3.62 17.56
C ILE A 6 -0.36 3.30 17.15
N SER A 7 -0.87 2.12 17.53
CA SER A 7 -2.22 1.67 17.15
C SER A 7 -3.33 2.65 17.52
N ALA A 8 -3.20 3.36 18.65
CA ALA A 8 -4.17 4.36 19.10
C ALA A 8 -4.26 5.58 18.17
N ASP A 9 -3.12 6.06 17.65
CA ASP A 9 -3.06 7.21 16.74
C ASP A 9 -3.69 6.89 15.37
N PHE A 10 -3.72 5.61 15.01
CA PHE A 10 -4.24 5.10 13.73
C PHE A 10 -5.60 4.41 13.86
N PHE A 11 -6.31 4.61 14.97
CA PHE A 11 -7.63 4.01 15.17
C PHE A 11 -8.60 4.29 14.01
N GLY A 12 -9.21 3.24 13.47
CA GLY A 12 -10.11 3.30 12.32
C GLY A 12 -9.44 3.48 10.95
N ALA A 13 -8.10 3.50 10.89
CA ALA A 13 -7.37 3.57 9.63
C ALA A 13 -7.61 2.33 8.75
N ASN A 14 -7.78 1.14 9.33
CA ASN A 14 -7.97 -0.08 8.55
C ASN A 14 -9.21 0.01 7.65
N ALA A 15 -10.34 0.43 8.21
CA ALA A 15 -11.59 0.58 7.47
C ALA A 15 -11.46 1.58 6.30
N LYS A 16 -10.70 2.67 6.49
CA LYS A 16 -10.46 3.69 5.46
C LYS A 16 -9.52 3.17 4.36
N THR A 17 -8.46 2.47 4.75
CA THR A 17 -7.41 2.03 3.83
C THR A 17 -7.85 0.88 2.92
N VAL A 18 -8.77 0.01 3.37
CA VAL A 18 -9.29 -1.10 2.55
C VAL A 18 -9.93 -0.63 1.24
N ALA A 19 -10.61 0.52 1.25
CA ALA A 19 -11.26 1.06 0.04
C ALA A 19 -10.31 1.91 -0.84
N LEU A 20 -9.14 2.29 -0.32
CA LEU A 20 -8.24 3.24 -0.98
C LEU A 20 -7.74 2.77 -2.36
N PRO A 21 -7.35 1.49 -2.56
CA PRO A 21 -6.88 1.02 -3.88
C PRO A 21 -7.92 1.20 -4.99
N GLU A 22 -9.20 0.96 -4.69
CA GLU A 22 -10.28 1.14 -5.66
C GLU A 22 -10.44 2.60 -6.07
N TYR A 23 -10.45 3.52 -5.10
CA TYR A 23 -10.55 4.96 -5.37
C TYR A 23 -9.34 5.49 -6.15
N CYS A 24 -8.13 5.07 -5.79
CA CYS A 24 -6.91 5.44 -6.51
C CYS A 24 -6.90 4.90 -7.95
N ALA A 25 -7.34 3.66 -8.16
CA ALA A 25 -7.47 3.08 -9.50
C ALA A 25 -8.47 3.86 -10.38
N LYS A 26 -9.64 4.20 -9.83
CA LYS A 26 -10.65 5.03 -10.50
C LYS A 26 -10.10 6.41 -10.86
N LEU A 27 -9.40 7.06 -9.93
CA LEU A 27 -8.78 8.36 -10.16
C LEU A 27 -7.71 8.29 -11.26
N ALA A 28 -6.84 7.27 -11.23
CA ALA A 28 -5.80 7.09 -12.24
C ALA A 28 -6.40 6.89 -13.63
N ALA A 29 -7.44 6.06 -13.75
CA ALA A 29 -8.18 5.86 -15.00
C ALA A 29 -8.80 7.18 -15.50
N ALA A 30 -9.44 7.95 -14.62
CA ALA A 30 -10.04 9.24 -14.97
C ALA A 30 -9.00 10.29 -15.40
N ARG A 31 -7.74 10.14 -14.98
CA ARG A 31 -6.63 11.05 -15.33
C ARG A 31 -5.75 10.53 -16.46
N GLY A 32 -6.00 9.33 -16.97
CA GLY A 32 -5.16 8.71 -18.00
C GLY A 32 -3.73 8.41 -17.53
N VAL A 33 -3.54 8.14 -16.23
CA VAL A 33 -2.22 7.80 -15.65
C VAL A 33 -2.21 6.36 -15.15
N HIS A 34 -1.01 5.79 -14.99
CA HIS A 34 -0.85 4.43 -14.51
C HIS A 34 -1.04 4.33 -12.98
N PHE A 35 -1.52 3.18 -12.52
CA PHE A 35 -1.70 2.85 -11.12
C PHE A 35 -1.13 1.46 -10.81
N LEU A 36 -0.62 1.29 -9.58
CA LEU A 36 -0.16 0.03 -9.00
C LEU A 36 -0.70 -0.07 -7.57
N ASP A 37 -1.38 -1.17 -7.26
CA ASP A 37 -1.85 -1.48 -5.91
C ASP A 37 -0.75 -2.20 -5.12
N ALA A 38 -0.06 -1.46 -4.25
CA ALA A 38 1.02 -2.00 -3.42
C ALA A 38 0.53 -3.13 -2.48
N GLY A 39 -0.73 -3.08 -2.02
CA GLY A 39 -1.30 -4.06 -1.09
C GLY A 39 -1.44 -5.46 -1.68
N LYS A 40 -1.34 -5.61 -3.01
CA LYS A 40 -1.27 -6.92 -3.69
C LYS A 40 0.12 -7.56 -3.65
N HIS A 41 1.13 -6.82 -3.22
CA HIS A 41 2.53 -7.26 -3.23
C HIS A 41 3.13 -7.30 -1.83
N ILE A 42 2.65 -6.47 -0.91
CA ILE A 42 3.22 -6.27 0.42
C ILE A 42 2.15 -6.03 1.49
N ALA A 43 2.55 -6.13 2.76
CA ALA A 43 1.76 -5.75 3.92
C ALA A 43 2.59 -4.88 4.88
N SER A 44 1.93 -4.03 5.67
CA SER A 44 2.59 -3.32 6.78
C SER A 44 3.13 -4.30 7.82
N SER A 45 4.32 -4.00 8.32
CA SER A 45 4.99 -4.74 9.39
C SER A 45 4.12 -4.77 10.66
N PRO A 46 4.09 -5.90 11.40
CA PRO A 46 3.37 -5.97 12.67
C PRO A 46 4.03 -5.15 13.79
N VAL A 47 5.25 -4.62 13.57
CA VAL A 47 5.96 -3.79 14.56
C VAL A 47 5.13 -2.58 14.96
N ASP A 48 4.53 -1.90 13.98
CA ASP A 48 3.70 -0.70 14.21
C ASP A 48 2.43 -0.66 13.34
N GLY A 49 2.23 -1.66 12.48
CA GLY A 49 1.07 -1.76 11.63
C GLY A 49 0.97 -0.73 10.51
N VAL A 50 1.98 0.13 10.34
CA VAL A 50 2.00 1.23 9.37
C VAL A 50 3.16 1.06 8.38
N HIS A 51 4.40 0.96 8.87
CA HIS A 51 5.60 0.91 8.03
C HIS A 51 5.88 -0.49 7.47
N PHE A 52 6.84 -0.60 6.56
CA PHE A 52 7.28 -1.88 5.99
C PHE A 52 8.57 -2.36 6.68
N ASP A 53 8.75 -3.67 6.72
CA ASP A 53 10.03 -4.25 7.07
C ASP A 53 10.98 -4.22 5.85
N PRO A 54 12.27 -4.60 6.01
CA PRO A 54 13.22 -4.61 4.90
C PRO A 54 12.79 -5.49 3.71
N ALA A 55 12.11 -6.62 3.96
CA ALA A 55 11.65 -7.53 2.92
C ALA A 55 10.48 -6.92 2.13
N GLY A 56 9.54 -6.25 2.81
CA GLY A 56 8.45 -5.51 2.22
C GLY A 56 8.95 -4.35 1.34
N HIS A 57 9.96 -3.60 1.79
CA HIS A 57 10.60 -2.58 0.96
C HIS A 57 11.18 -3.16 -0.33
N LEU A 58 11.90 -4.29 -0.23
CA LEU A 58 12.48 -4.96 -1.41
C LEU A 58 11.38 -5.47 -2.38
N ALA A 59 10.35 -6.14 -1.86
CA ALA A 59 9.25 -6.65 -2.66
C ALA A 59 8.49 -5.53 -3.39
N LEU A 60 8.26 -4.39 -2.73
CA LEU A 60 7.65 -3.23 -3.36
C LEU A 60 8.52 -2.67 -4.49
N ALA A 61 9.83 -2.54 -4.27
CA ALA A 61 10.76 -2.08 -5.30
C ALA A 61 10.73 -2.99 -6.54
N GLN A 62 10.70 -4.30 -6.34
CA GLN A 62 10.59 -5.29 -7.43
C GLN A 62 9.26 -5.15 -8.20
N ALA A 63 8.13 -5.00 -7.49
CA ALA A 63 6.82 -4.82 -8.11
C ALA A 63 6.75 -3.54 -8.94
N VAL A 64 7.27 -2.43 -8.42
CA VAL A 64 7.34 -1.15 -9.13
C VAL A 64 8.24 -1.27 -10.37
N ALA A 65 9.43 -1.85 -10.24
CA ALA A 65 10.35 -2.03 -11.35
C ALA A 65 9.74 -2.91 -12.47
N ALA A 66 9.05 -4.00 -12.10
CA ALA A 66 8.35 -4.85 -13.04
C ALA A 66 7.20 -4.11 -13.74
N ARG A 67 6.44 -3.28 -13.00
CA ARG A 67 5.35 -2.49 -13.58
C ARG A 67 5.86 -1.49 -14.61
N ILE A 68 6.94 -0.77 -14.29
CA ILE A 68 7.55 0.24 -15.17
C ILE A 68 8.07 -0.41 -16.47
N LYS A 69 8.70 -1.59 -16.38
CA LYS A 69 9.15 -2.34 -17.57
C LYS A 69 8.02 -2.77 -18.50
N ASN A 70 6.79 -2.84 -17.98
CA ASN A 70 5.59 -3.29 -18.68
C ASN A 70 4.57 -2.15 -18.90
N LEU A 71 5.01 -0.88 -18.89
CA LEU A 71 4.18 0.26 -19.34
C LEU A 71 4.27 0.39 -20.87
#